data_AF-A0A7V5R9V2-F1
#
_entry.id   AF-A0A7V5R9V2-F1
#
_cell.length_a   1.000
_cell.length_b   1.000
_cell.length_c   1.000
_cell.angle_alpha   90.00
_cell.angle_beta   90.00
_cell.angle_gamma   90.00
#
_symmetry.space_group_name_H-M   'P 1'
#
loop_
_entity.id
_entity.type
_entity.pdbx_description
1 polymer ?
#
loop_
_entity_poly.entity_id
_entity_poly.type
_entity_poly.pdbx_seq_one_letter_code
_entity_poly.pdbx_strand_id
1 'polypeptide(L)'
;MLGKVSRAADERGFTLLEVLVSMVVISVGLLAAASMQATAMSGTRSSNDMSVAIQLAEEMVDRIRVNGGMTPDDYDGIDTSSGCSGSDPALGDCTQWYSRLADSGLTGAAGTVSVSTDSPISKVSTVTVTITWGAVTSRSVSVTTLVESIVS
;
A
#
# COMPACT_ATOMS: atom_id res chain seq x y z
N MET A 1 38.28 70.13 -25.20
CA MET A 1 37.30 69.02 -25.20
C MET A 1 37.91 67.88 -24.39
N LEU A 2 37.35 67.57 -23.22
CA LEU A 2 37.88 66.54 -22.32
C LEU A 2 37.57 65.13 -22.85
N GLY A 3 38.60 64.30 -23.00
CA GLY A 3 38.48 62.91 -23.44
C GLY A 3 37.74 62.05 -22.41
N LYS A 4 36.72 61.33 -22.87
CA LYS A 4 36.05 60.28 -22.10
C LYS A 4 37.04 59.15 -21.83
N VAL A 5 37.34 58.89 -20.56
CA VAL A 5 38.02 57.67 -20.12
C VAL A 5 36.98 56.56 -20.07
N SER A 6 36.98 55.68 -21.07
CA SER A 6 36.23 54.42 -21.02
C SER A 6 36.94 53.47 -20.06
N ARG A 7 36.34 53.16 -18.90
CA ARG A 7 36.78 52.05 -18.05
C ARG A 7 36.52 50.75 -18.82
N ALA A 8 37.59 50.04 -19.19
CA ALA A 8 37.48 48.66 -19.59
C ALA A 8 36.96 47.85 -18.39
N ALA A 9 35.87 47.11 -18.59
CA ALA A 9 35.44 46.10 -17.64
C ALA A 9 36.53 45.03 -17.59
N ASP A 10 37.01 44.70 -16.39
CA ASP A 10 38.00 43.66 -16.15
C ASP A 10 37.32 42.30 -16.40
N GLU A 11 37.36 41.82 -17.65
CA GLU A 11 36.88 40.49 -18.04
C GLU A 11 37.86 39.43 -17.51
N ARG A 12 37.77 39.14 -16.21
CA ARG A 12 38.46 38.01 -15.61
C ARG A 12 37.79 36.73 -16.12
N GLY A 13 38.44 36.06 -17.07
CA GLY A 13 38.03 34.73 -17.52
C GLY A 13 38.03 33.71 -16.37
N PHE A 14 37.17 32.69 -16.47
CA PHE A 14 37.08 31.60 -15.52
C PHE A 14 38.43 30.90 -15.33
N THR A 15 38.80 30.63 -14.08
CA THR A 15 40.02 29.86 -13.79
C THR A 15 39.72 28.36 -13.94
N LEU A 16 40.72 27.56 -14.35
CA LEU A 16 40.56 26.09 -14.44
C LEU A 16 40.18 25.47 -13.08
N LEU A 17 40.64 26.08 -11.98
CA LEU A 17 40.30 25.68 -10.61
C LEU A 17 38.81 25.91 -10.30
N GLU A 18 38.21 26.98 -10.81
CA GLU A 18 36.80 27.30 -10.61
C GLU A 18 35.86 26.30 -11.28
N VAL A 19 36.22 25.84 -12.48
CA VAL A 19 35.50 24.76 -13.18
C VAL A 19 35.63 23.44 -12.42
N LEU A 20 36.83 23.11 -11.93
CA LEU A 20 37.07 21.91 -11.13
C LEU A 20 36.24 21.90 -9.84
N VAL A 21 36.23 23.02 -9.11
CA VAL A 21 35.41 23.16 -7.89
C VAL A 21 33.93 23.05 -8.22
N SER A 22 33.47 23.68 -9.31
CA SER A 22 32.07 23.58 -9.76
C SER A 22 31.67 22.15 -10.10
N MET A 23 32.53 21.39 -10.80
CA MET A 23 32.29 19.97 -11.10
C MET A 23 32.21 19.12 -9.82
N VAL A 24 33.06 19.38 -8.83
CA VAL A 24 33.00 18.71 -7.52
C VAL A 24 31.69 19.00 -6.80
N VAL A 25 31.27 20.27 -6.75
CA VAL A 25 30.00 20.67 -6.10
C VAL A 25 28.80 20.02 -6.81
N ILE A 26 28.77 20.04 -8.15
CA ILE A 26 27.68 19.42 -8.94
C ILE A 26 27.64 17.92 -8.72
N SER A 27 28.79 17.23 -8.75
CA SER A 27 28.84 15.78 -8.58
C SER A 27 28.36 15.34 -7.19
N VAL A 28 28.71 16.07 -6.13
CA VAL A 28 28.14 15.84 -4.78
C VAL A 28 26.63 16.07 -4.77
N GLY A 29 26.15 17.16 -5.40
CA GLY A 29 24.72 17.45 -5.51
C GLY A 29 23.93 16.36 -6.25
N LEU A 30 24.47 15.81 -7.33
CA LEU A 30 23.86 14.73 -8.09
C LEU A 30 23.79 13.42 -7.30
N LEU A 31 24.84 13.09 -6.53
CA LEU A 31 24.83 11.91 -5.67
C LEU A 31 23.77 12.03 -4.56
N ALA A 32 23.63 13.22 -3.96
CA ALA A 32 22.58 13.50 -3.00
C ALA A 32 21.17 13.39 -3.63
N ALA A 33 20.98 13.90 -4.85
CA ALA A 33 19.71 13.76 -5.55
C ALA A 33 19.39 12.30 -5.91
N ALA A 34 20.39 11.50 -6.26
CA ALA A 34 20.21 10.07 -6.57
C ALA A 34 19.77 9.26 -5.34
N SER A 35 20.33 9.53 -4.16
CA SER A 35 19.92 8.84 -2.92
C SER A 35 18.48 9.21 -2.51
N MET A 36 18.09 10.48 -2.71
CA MET A 36 16.71 10.92 -2.50
C MET A 36 15.76 10.21 -3.47
N GLN A 37 16.13 10.07 -4.75
CA GLN A 37 15.33 9.35 -5.74
C GLN A 37 15.14 7.87 -5.36
N ALA A 38 16.20 7.18 -4.95
CA ALA A 38 16.12 5.79 -4.50
C ALA A 38 15.15 5.64 -3.31
N THR A 39 15.23 6.57 -2.35
CA THR A 39 14.32 6.61 -1.19
C THR A 39 12.88 6.86 -1.63
N ALA A 40 12.65 7.83 -2.54
CA ALA A 40 11.33 8.13 -3.07
C ALA A 40 10.70 6.90 -3.77
N MET A 41 11.47 6.19 -4.61
CA MET A 41 11.01 4.97 -5.27
C MET A 41 10.58 3.88 -4.27
N SER A 42 11.35 3.69 -3.19
CA SER A 42 11.00 2.73 -2.15
C SER A 42 9.70 3.12 -1.42
N GLY A 43 9.50 4.42 -1.18
CA GLY A 43 8.27 4.96 -0.61
C GLY A 43 7.07 4.75 -1.55
N THR A 44 7.22 5.05 -2.84
CA THR A 44 6.17 4.81 -3.85
C THR A 44 5.77 3.35 -3.92
N ARG A 45 6.73 2.41 -3.88
CA ARG A 45 6.43 0.98 -3.86
C ARG A 45 5.64 0.60 -2.60
N SER A 46 6.09 1.04 -1.43
CA SER A 46 5.39 0.78 -0.17
C SER A 46 3.96 1.30 -0.16
N SER A 47 3.73 2.49 -0.72
CA SER A 47 2.38 3.06 -0.85
C SER A 47 1.52 2.27 -1.83
N ASN A 48 2.09 1.81 -2.96
CA ASN A 48 1.39 0.96 -3.91
C ASN A 48 0.98 -0.37 -3.27
N ASP A 49 1.89 -1.03 -2.55
CA ASP A 49 1.59 -2.28 -1.83
C ASP A 49 0.44 -2.10 -0.84
N MET A 50 0.44 -1.00 -0.08
CA MET A 50 -0.64 -0.65 0.86
C MET A 50 -1.97 -0.43 0.13
N SER A 51 -1.97 0.31 -0.99
CA SER A 51 -3.17 0.52 -1.79
C SER A 51 -3.73 -0.77 -2.38
N VAL A 52 -2.88 -1.70 -2.83
CA VAL A 52 -3.31 -3.01 -3.33
C VAL A 52 -3.91 -3.84 -2.19
N ALA A 53 -3.27 -3.87 -1.01
CA ALA A 53 -3.78 -4.59 0.14
C ALA A 53 -5.15 -4.05 0.62
N ILE A 54 -5.34 -2.73 0.64
CA ILE A 54 -6.63 -2.10 0.96
C ILE A 54 -7.71 -2.53 -0.04
N GLN A 55 -7.42 -2.43 -1.35
CA GLN A 55 -8.38 -2.83 -2.38
C GLN A 55 -8.80 -4.30 -2.26
N LEU A 56 -7.86 -5.20 -1.93
CA LEU A 56 -8.16 -6.62 -1.71
C LEU A 56 -8.98 -6.86 -0.44
N ALA A 57 -8.76 -6.08 0.62
CA ALA A 57 -9.56 -6.15 1.83
C ALA A 57 -10.98 -5.64 1.58
N GLU A 58 -11.12 -4.50 0.90
CA GLU A 58 -12.41 -3.92 0.50
C GLU A 58 -13.19 -4.86 -0.44
N GLU A 59 -12.53 -5.50 -1.41
CA GLU A 59 -13.17 -6.50 -2.29
C GLU A 59 -13.81 -7.63 -1.46
N MET A 60 -13.12 -8.13 -0.44
CA MET A 60 -13.66 -9.18 0.42
C MET A 60 -14.78 -8.69 1.32
N VAL A 61 -14.66 -7.47 1.88
CA VAL A 61 -15.74 -6.84 2.65
C VAL A 61 -17.00 -6.70 1.80
N ASP A 62 -16.87 -6.25 0.55
CA ASP A 62 -18.01 -6.09 -0.35
C ASP A 62 -18.64 -7.44 -0.73
N ARG A 63 -17.83 -8.49 -0.92
CA ARG A 63 -18.34 -9.86 -1.09
C ARG A 63 -19.14 -10.32 0.12
N ILE A 64 -18.64 -10.12 1.33
CA ILE A 64 -19.36 -10.49 2.56
C ILE A 64 -20.66 -9.69 2.70
N ARG A 65 -20.67 -8.41 2.29
CA ARG A 65 -21.91 -7.61 2.31
C ARG A 65 -22.95 -8.10 1.30
N VAL A 66 -22.51 -8.53 0.11
CA VAL A 66 -23.42 -8.98 -0.96
C VAL A 66 -23.88 -10.43 -0.72
N ASN A 67 -22.96 -11.33 -0.39
CA ASN A 67 -23.20 -12.77 -0.29
C ASN A 67 -23.48 -13.21 1.15
N GLY A 68 -22.89 -12.54 2.14
CA GLY A 68 -23.02 -12.86 3.57
C GLY A 68 -24.22 -12.22 4.28
N GLY A 69 -25.10 -11.49 3.58
CA GLY A 69 -26.25 -10.82 4.20
C GLY A 69 -27.24 -11.74 4.93
N MET A 70 -27.20 -13.06 4.69
CA MET A 70 -27.95 -14.05 5.46
C MET A 70 -27.10 -14.71 6.56
N THR A 71 -25.85 -15.05 6.28
CA THR A 71 -24.97 -15.79 7.20
C THR A 71 -23.56 -15.18 7.24
N PRO A 72 -23.37 -14.01 7.89
CA PRO A 72 -22.04 -13.41 8.01
C PRO A 72 -21.04 -14.35 8.71
N ASP A 73 -21.53 -15.15 9.65
CA ASP A 73 -20.73 -16.10 10.44
C ASP A 73 -20.10 -17.21 9.58
N ASP A 74 -20.60 -17.50 8.37
CA ASP A 74 -19.98 -18.46 7.45
C ASP A 74 -18.59 -17.99 6.96
N TYR A 75 -18.31 -16.69 7.07
CA TYR A 75 -17.02 -16.10 6.74
C TYR A 75 -16.07 -16.02 7.94
N ASP A 76 -16.53 -16.37 9.15
CA ASP A 76 -15.69 -16.33 10.34
C ASP A 76 -14.55 -17.36 10.26
N GLY A 77 -13.37 -16.94 10.68
CA GLY A 77 -12.19 -17.81 10.71
C GLY A 77 -11.60 -18.15 9.34
N ILE A 78 -12.04 -17.50 8.25
CA ILE A 78 -11.35 -17.62 6.97
C ILE A 78 -9.88 -17.19 7.17
N ASP A 79 -8.97 -18.06 6.78
CA ASP A 79 -7.53 -17.79 6.75
C ASP A 79 -6.91 -18.45 5.52
N THR A 80 -6.58 -17.63 4.54
CA THR A 80 -6.01 -18.10 3.27
C THR A 80 -4.61 -18.72 3.42
N SER A 81 -3.91 -18.52 4.55
CA SER A 81 -2.60 -19.15 4.80
C SER A 81 -2.71 -20.61 5.24
N SER A 82 -3.82 -20.98 5.90
CA SER A 82 -4.16 -22.36 6.27
C SER A 82 -5.07 -23.04 5.25
N GLY A 83 -5.60 -22.27 4.30
CA GLY A 83 -6.43 -22.71 3.20
C GLY A 83 -7.90 -22.31 3.38
N CYS A 84 -8.64 -22.27 2.29
CA CYS A 84 -10.05 -21.90 2.34
C CYS A 84 -10.91 -23.04 2.87
N SER A 85 -11.74 -22.73 3.87
CA SER A 85 -12.70 -23.63 4.50
C SER A 85 -14.06 -22.95 4.66
N GLY A 86 -15.12 -23.74 4.83
CA GLY A 86 -16.49 -23.26 4.98
C GLY A 86 -17.43 -23.86 3.95
N SER A 87 -18.64 -23.32 3.85
CA SER A 87 -19.66 -23.65 2.85
C SER A 87 -19.81 -22.53 1.82
N ASP A 88 -20.40 -22.84 0.66
CA ASP A 88 -20.77 -21.81 -0.31
C ASP A 88 -21.85 -20.88 0.28
N PRO A 89 -21.75 -19.55 0.05
CA PRO A 89 -20.83 -18.88 -0.88
C PRO A 89 -19.42 -18.55 -0.33
N ALA A 90 -19.19 -18.66 0.98
CA ALA A 90 -17.95 -18.24 1.62
C ALA A 90 -16.71 -19.01 1.12
N LEU A 91 -16.84 -20.32 0.86
CA LEU A 91 -15.77 -21.13 0.30
C LEU A 91 -15.37 -20.66 -1.12
N GLY A 92 -16.35 -20.42 -2.00
CA GLY A 92 -16.12 -19.87 -3.33
C GLY A 92 -15.47 -18.48 -3.31
N ASP A 93 -15.94 -17.60 -2.44
CA ASP A 93 -15.35 -16.27 -2.27
C ASP A 93 -13.91 -16.34 -1.75
N CYS A 94 -13.65 -17.16 -0.73
CA CYS A 94 -12.29 -17.34 -0.21
C CYS A 94 -11.34 -17.87 -1.29
N THR A 95 -11.74 -18.89 -2.05
CA THR A 95 -10.87 -19.50 -3.08
C THR A 95 -10.55 -18.52 -4.20
N GLN A 96 -11.52 -17.70 -4.61
CA GLN A 96 -11.29 -16.62 -5.56
C GLN A 96 -10.37 -15.54 -4.97
N TRP A 97 -10.61 -15.13 -3.72
CA TRP A 97 -9.82 -14.13 -3.03
C TRP A 97 -8.36 -14.57 -2.83
N TYR A 98 -8.13 -15.83 -2.47
CA TYR A 98 -6.80 -16.44 -2.39
C TYR A 98 -6.05 -16.33 -3.73
N SER A 99 -6.72 -16.64 -4.84
CA SER A 99 -6.12 -16.52 -6.17
C SER A 99 -5.73 -15.06 -6.47
N ARG A 100 -6.57 -14.09 -6.09
CA ARG A 100 -6.32 -12.66 -6.26
C ARG A 100 -5.16 -12.17 -5.38
N LEU A 101 -5.04 -12.69 -4.16
CA LEU A 101 -3.91 -12.43 -3.26
C LEU A 101 -2.60 -12.96 -3.85
N ALA A 102 -2.62 -14.18 -4.41
CA ALA A 102 -1.45 -14.78 -5.07
C ALA A 102 -0.98 -13.97 -6.29
N ASP A 103 -1.93 -13.44 -7.07
CA ASP A 103 -1.64 -12.65 -8.29
C ASP A 103 -1.38 -11.16 -8.01
N SER A 104 -1.52 -10.70 -6.76
CA SER A 104 -1.41 -9.27 -6.39
C SER A 104 -0.01 -8.67 -6.51
N GLY A 105 1.03 -9.51 -6.58
CA GLY A 105 2.43 -9.08 -6.51
C GLY A 105 2.92 -8.73 -5.09
N LEU A 106 2.04 -8.81 -4.08
CA LEU A 106 2.42 -8.70 -2.68
C LEU A 106 3.12 -9.97 -2.22
N THR A 107 4.36 -9.84 -1.75
CA THR A 107 5.14 -11.02 -1.33
C THR A 107 4.61 -11.59 -0.01
N GLY A 108 4.25 -12.88 0.01
CA GLY A 108 3.74 -13.53 1.21
C GLY A 108 2.37 -13.02 1.66
N ALA A 109 1.53 -12.61 0.70
CA ALA A 109 0.21 -12.11 0.99
C ALA A 109 -0.71 -13.21 1.56
N ALA A 110 -1.38 -12.90 2.66
CA ALA A 110 -2.43 -13.73 3.23
C ALA A 110 -3.54 -12.84 3.79
N GLY A 111 -4.78 -13.24 3.55
CA GLY A 111 -5.98 -12.63 4.07
C GLY A 111 -6.66 -13.48 5.14
N THR A 112 -7.19 -12.83 6.17
CA THR A 112 -8.02 -13.43 7.22
C THR A 112 -9.33 -12.66 7.40
N VAL A 113 -10.37 -13.33 7.85
CA VAL A 113 -11.66 -12.72 8.21
C VAL A 113 -12.05 -13.17 9.63
N SER A 114 -12.49 -12.22 10.44
CA SER A 114 -13.08 -12.49 11.75
C SER A 114 -14.44 -11.79 11.85
N VAL A 115 -15.43 -12.52 12.34
CA VAL A 115 -16.79 -12.02 12.52
C VAL A 115 -17.12 -12.07 14.01
N SER A 116 -17.69 -10.99 14.53
CA SER A 116 -18.08 -10.88 15.93
C SER A 116 -19.51 -10.36 16.01
N THR A 117 -20.41 -11.14 16.59
CA THR A 117 -21.80 -10.73 16.80
C THR A 117 -21.86 -9.59 17.81
N ASP A 118 -22.55 -8.50 17.47
CA ASP A 118 -22.64 -7.31 18.32
C ASP A 118 -23.77 -7.45 19.34
N SER A 119 -23.46 -7.85 20.57
CA SER A 119 -24.44 -7.83 21.67
C SER A 119 -24.54 -6.40 22.27
N PRO A 120 -25.74 -5.81 22.48
CA PRO A 120 -27.08 -6.42 22.47
C PRO A 120 -27.85 -6.28 21.14
N ILE A 121 -27.23 -5.80 20.06
CA ILE A 121 -27.90 -5.56 18.78
C ILE A 121 -28.09 -6.90 18.08
N SER A 122 -29.28 -7.47 18.25
CA SER A 122 -29.64 -8.71 17.56
C SER A 122 -29.49 -8.51 16.05
N LYS A 123 -28.84 -9.48 15.40
CA LYS A 123 -28.65 -9.53 13.94
C LYS A 123 -27.69 -8.52 13.34
N VAL A 124 -26.76 -7.96 14.12
CA VAL A 124 -25.62 -7.23 13.56
C VAL A 124 -24.34 -7.96 13.92
N SER A 125 -23.47 -8.14 12.93
CA SER A 125 -22.13 -8.68 13.14
C SER A 125 -21.10 -7.67 12.63
N THR A 126 -20.08 -7.43 13.45
CA THR A 126 -18.87 -6.72 13.05
C THR A 126 -17.96 -7.69 12.31
N VAL A 127 -17.67 -7.39 11.05
CA VAL A 127 -16.77 -8.15 10.18
C VAL A 127 -15.48 -7.38 10.04
N THR A 128 -14.35 -8.01 10.38
CA THR A 128 -13.01 -7.47 10.16
C THR A 128 -12.28 -8.35 9.16
N VAL A 129 -11.88 -7.75 8.04
CA VAL A 129 -11.02 -8.36 7.03
C VAL A 129 -9.62 -7.80 7.21
N THR A 130 -8.63 -8.68 7.32
CA THR A 130 -7.22 -8.31 7.45
C THR A 130 -6.42 -8.89 6.31
N ILE A 131 -5.63 -8.05 5.64
CA ILE A 131 -4.58 -8.48 4.71
C ILE A 131 -3.23 -8.30 5.37
N THR A 132 -2.41 -9.35 5.32
CA THR A 132 -1.02 -9.35 5.76
C THR A 132 -0.11 -9.60 4.57
N TRP A 133 1.05 -8.94 4.52
CA TRP A 133 2.05 -9.15 3.47
C TRP A 133 3.46 -8.80 3.96
N GLY A 134 4.48 -9.28 3.25
CA GLY A 134 5.89 -9.05 3.51
C GLY A 134 6.59 -10.30 4.04
N ALA A 135 7.71 -10.67 3.41
CA ALA A 135 8.47 -11.89 3.77
C ALA A 135 9.38 -11.71 4.99
N VAL A 136 9.91 -10.51 5.22
CA VAL A 136 10.87 -10.22 6.31
C VAL A 136 10.26 -9.33 7.38
N THR A 137 9.57 -8.28 6.97
CA THR A 137 8.79 -7.42 7.85
C THR A 137 7.33 -7.57 7.45
N SER A 138 6.57 -8.28 8.28
CA SER A 138 5.13 -8.41 8.08
C SER A 138 4.45 -7.05 8.29
N ARG A 139 3.58 -6.71 7.36
CA ARG A 139 2.73 -5.52 7.35
C ARG A 139 1.30 -5.98 7.24
N SER A 140 0.38 -5.19 7.76
CA SER A 140 -1.03 -5.53 7.71
C SER A 140 -1.90 -4.31 7.53
N VAL A 141 -3.07 -4.53 6.95
CA VAL A 141 -4.17 -3.58 6.91
C VAL A 141 -5.46 -4.29 7.26
N SER A 142 -6.32 -3.63 8.03
CA SER A 142 -7.61 -4.17 8.43
C SER A 142 -8.72 -3.22 8.00
N VAL A 143 -9.76 -3.77 7.38
CA VAL A 143 -10.99 -3.06 7.04
C VAL A 143 -12.11 -3.70 7.87
N THR A 144 -12.81 -2.87 8.64
CA THR A 144 -13.91 -3.32 9.51
C THR A 144 -15.22 -2.75 9.02
N THR A 145 -16.27 -3.58 9.01
CA THR A 145 -17.61 -3.18 8.64
C THR A 145 -18.67 -3.83 9.52
N LEU A 146 -19.87 -3.25 9.51
CA LEU A 146 -21.06 -3.86 10.10
C LEU A 146 -21.89 -4.53 9.00
N VAL A 147 -22.35 -5.74 9.27
CA VAL A 147 -23.26 -6.49 8.39
C VAL A 147 -24.49 -6.88 9.19
N GLU A 148 -25.66 -6.55 8.66
CA GLU A 148 -26.95 -6.97 9.21
C GLU A 148 -27.30 -8.37 8.70
N SER A 149 -27.64 -9.29 9.61
CA SER A 149 -28.24 -10.57 9.28
C SER A 149 -29.75 -10.40 9.09
N ILE A 150 -30.28 -10.84 7.96
CA ILE A 150 -31.73 -10.77 7.69
C ILE A 150 -32.52 -11.98 8.24
N VAL A 151 -31.84 -12.95 8.86
CA VAL A 151 -32.47 -14.18 9.37
C VAL A 151 -33.11 -13.92 10.74
N SER A 152 -34.27 -14.53 11.00
CA SER A 152 -35.10 -14.27 12.20
C SER A 152 -34.75 -15.14 13.39
#